data_AF-A0A2D4LRG2-F1
#
_entry.id   AF-A0A2D4LRG2-F1
#
_cell.length_a   1.000
_cell.length_b   1.000
_cell.length_c   1.000
_cell.angle_alpha   90.00
_cell.angle_beta   90.00
_cell.angle_gamma   90.00
#
_symmetry.space_group_name_H-M   'P 1'
#
loop_
_entity.id
_entity.type
_entity.pdbx_description
1 polymer ?
#
loop_
_entity_poly.entity_id
_entity_poly.type
_entity_poly.pdbx_seq_one_letter_code
_entity_poly.pdbx_strand_id
1 'polypeptide(L)'
;MSVDLRERFAFPIPFSDKCGPLPLSPKQKAMFSRWVRPNDITNNPTMIYTVSSFSIKQTVVSDCSFVASLAISAAYERRYNKKLITSIIYPQNKKGEPEYNPCGKYMVKLHINGVPRKVIIDDLLPVDHNGELLCSYSNNKNELWVSLIEKAYMKVMGGYDFPGSNSNIDLHALTGWIPERIAMHSDNQTFNKDSSFRMLYQRFHKGDVLITTATGVMTDEEGERWGLVPTHAYAVLDIREYKGLRFLQLKNPWSHLRWKGRYSENDIKSWTPELQKYLNFDPRTAQKIDNGIFWIAWEDLYKYYDVIYLSWNPGLFKESTCIHSTWDAKQGPVKDAYSLANNPQYRLEVQCPQGGAAVWILLSRHITDKDDFAHNREFITMVVYKTDGK
;
A
#
# COMPACT_ATOMS: atom_id res chain seq x y z
N MET A 1 7.37 -22.94 -8.11
CA MET A 1 8.14 -21.71 -7.86
C MET A 1 9.62 -21.81 -8.32
N SER A 2 9.96 -22.56 -9.37
CA SER A 2 11.36 -22.65 -9.89
C SER A 2 11.60 -21.84 -11.16
N VAL A 3 10.54 -21.29 -11.77
CA VAL A 3 10.60 -20.59 -13.07
C VAL A 3 11.26 -19.21 -12.91
N ASP A 4 11.10 -18.56 -11.76
CA ASP A 4 11.63 -17.22 -11.50
C ASP A 4 13.18 -17.21 -11.43
N LEU A 5 13.80 -18.31 -10.98
CA LEU A 5 15.26 -18.45 -10.88
C LEU A 5 15.96 -18.58 -12.24
N ARG A 6 15.20 -18.82 -13.31
CA ARG A 6 15.74 -18.95 -14.68
C ARG A 6 15.68 -17.64 -15.46
N GLU A 7 15.16 -16.57 -14.88
CA GLU A 7 15.09 -15.28 -15.54
C GLU A 7 16.50 -14.72 -15.74
N ARG A 8 16.87 -14.45 -17.00
CA ARG A 8 18.16 -13.87 -17.34
C ARG A 8 18.13 -12.36 -17.09
N PHE A 9 19.08 -11.85 -16.32
CA PHE A 9 19.24 -10.41 -16.03
C PHE A 9 20.46 -9.77 -16.71
N ALA A 10 21.44 -10.57 -17.13
CA ALA A 10 22.65 -10.10 -17.79
C ALA A 10 22.50 -10.09 -19.32
N PHE A 11 22.68 -8.91 -19.93
CA PHE A 11 22.58 -8.68 -21.37
C PHE A 11 23.75 -7.82 -21.88
N PRO A 12 24.19 -8.00 -23.14
CA PRO A 12 25.24 -7.16 -23.73
C PRO A 12 24.85 -5.69 -23.91
N ILE A 13 23.55 -5.42 -24.05
CA ILE A 13 22.97 -4.08 -24.26
C ILE A 13 21.94 -3.86 -23.16
N PRO A 14 21.77 -2.62 -22.64
CA PRO A 14 20.72 -2.31 -21.68
C PRO A 14 19.35 -2.79 -22.16
N PHE A 15 18.64 -3.48 -21.28
CA PHE A 15 17.31 -4.00 -21.53
C PHE A 15 16.32 -2.86 -21.73
N SER A 16 15.43 -3.05 -22.69
CA SER A 16 14.28 -2.19 -22.93
C SER A 16 13.03 -3.05 -22.90
N ASP A 17 12.01 -2.58 -22.21
CA ASP A 17 10.73 -3.25 -22.10
C ASP A 17 10.05 -3.27 -23.47
N LYS A 18 9.54 -4.45 -23.86
CA LYS A 18 8.87 -4.64 -25.15
C LYS A 18 7.58 -3.83 -25.25
N CYS A 19 6.97 -3.51 -24.12
CA CYS A 19 5.78 -2.66 -24.06
C CYS A 19 6.09 -1.17 -24.23
N GLY A 20 7.38 -0.79 -24.25
CA GLY A 20 7.79 0.60 -24.32
C GLY A 20 7.57 1.38 -23.02
N PRO A 21 7.75 2.71 -23.06
CA PRO A 21 7.55 3.57 -21.90
C PRO A 21 6.08 3.60 -21.45
N LEU A 22 5.86 3.67 -20.14
CA LEU A 22 4.51 3.70 -19.57
C LEU A 22 3.79 5.03 -19.92
N PRO A 23 2.47 4.99 -20.20
CA PRO A 23 1.68 6.20 -20.35
C PRO A 23 1.80 7.10 -19.12
N LEU A 24 2.05 8.39 -19.35
CA LEU A 24 2.17 9.40 -18.31
C LEU A 24 0.81 10.08 -18.04
N SER A 25 0.57 10.45 -16.79
CA SER A 25 -0.59 11.26 -16.41
C SER A 25 -0.55 12.65 -17.07
N PRO A 26 -1.69 13.35 -17.21
CA PRO A 26 -1.70 14.71 -17.75
C PRO A 26 -0.74 15.65 -17.02
N LYS A 27 -0.65 15.55 -15.68
CA LYS A 27 0.27 16.35 -14.86
C LYS A 27 1.74 16.02 -15.15
N GLN A 28 2.08 14.73 -15.28
CA GLN A 28 3.43 14.31 -15.65
C GLN A 28 3.80 14.78 -17.06
N LYS A 29 2.90 14.64 -18.04
CA LYS A 29 3.12 15.08 -19.43
C LYS A 29 3.48 16.56 -19.52
N ALA A 30 2.83 17.41 -18.71
CA ALA A 30 3.09 18.85 -18.69
C ALA A 30 4.51 19.20 -18.19
N MET A 31 5.11 18.34 -17.36
CA MET A 31 6.45 18.54 -16.79
C MET A 31 7.54 17.71 -17.49
N PHE A 32 7.14 16.71 -18.26
CA PHE A 32 8.01 15.66 -18.79
C PHE A 32 9.04 16.21 -19.77
N SER A 33 10.31 15.91 -19.51
CA SER A 33 11.40 16.18 -20.43
C SER A 33 11.81 14.96 -21.23
N ARG A 34 12.17 13.86 -20.54
CA ARG A 34 12.70 12.64 -21.16
C ARG A 34 12.64 11.45 -20.20
N TRP A 35 12.84 10.26 -20.75
CA TRP A 35 13.12 9.06 -19.99
C TRP A 35 14.63 8.92 -19.79
N VAL A 36 15.03 8.52 -18.59
CA VAL A 36 16.45 8.38 -18.20
C VAL A 36 16.69 7.07 -17.49
N ARG A 37 17.90 6.53 -17.59
CA ARG A 37 18.34 5.40 -16.76
C ARG A 37 18.99 5.92 -15.47
N PRO A 38 19.10 5.10 -14.43
CA PRO A 38 19.78 5.47 -13.18
C PRO A 38 21.19 6.04 -13.38
N ASN A 39 21.95 5.48 -14.32
CA ASN A 39 23.31 5.96 -14.63
C ASN A 39 23.36 7.37 -15.24
N ASP A 40 22.23 7.88 -15.74
CA ASP A 40 22.16 9.24 -16.31
C ASP A 40 21.90 10.30 -15.21
N ILE A 41 21.49 9.89 -14.01
CA ILE A 41 21.07 10.78 -12.92
C ILE A 41 21.90 10.63 -11.63
N THR A 42 22.60 9.51 -11.45
CA THR A 42 23.49 9.29 -10.30
C THR A 42 24.75 8.53 -10.70
N ASN A 43 25.86 8.86 -10.03
CA ASN A 43 27.16 8.21 -10.22
C ASN A 43 27.29 6.85 -9.52
N ASN A 44 26.39 6.54 -8.56
CA ASN A 44 26.47 5.30 -7.78
C ASN A 44 25.07 4.74 -7.50
N PRO A 45 24.32 4.30 -8.52
CA PRO A 45 23.01 3.72 -8.31
C PRO A 45 23.11 2.44 -7.50
N THR A 46 22.22 2.29 -6.53
CA THR A 46 22.06 1.11 -5.71
C THR A 46 20.59 0.70 -5.69
N MET A 47 20.33 -0.59 -5.53
CA MET A 47 18.96 -1.06 -5.42
C MET A 47 18.34 -0.55 -4.11
N ILE A 48 18.97 -0.89 -2.99
CA ILE A 48 18.58 -0.51 -1.64
C ILE A 48 19.84 -0.24 -0.84
N TYR A 49 19.94 0.94 -0.23
CA TYR A 49 20.93 1.23 0.81
C TYR A 49 20.35 0.85 2.17
N THR A 50 19.14 1.36 2.48
CA THR A 50 18.40 1.01 3.69
C THR A 50 16.90 1.00 3.41
N VAL A 51 16.22 -0.12 3.66
CA VAL A 51 14.75 -0.20 3.59
C VAL A 51 14.14 0.73 4.63
N SER A 52 13.67 1.92 4.22
CA SER A 52 13.23 3.00 5.12
C SER A 52 11.96 3.68 4.67
N SER A 53 10.92 3.64 5.51
CA SER A 53 9.71 4.44 5.31
C SER A 53 10.02 5.94 5.25
N PHE A 54 11.00 6.43 6.00
CA PHE A 54 11.41 7.85 6.02
C PHE A 54 11.94 8.35 4.67
N SER A 55 12.49 7.45 3.86
CA SER A 55 13.13 7.82 2.59
C SER A 55 12.12 8.00 1.45
N ILE A 56 10.97 7.33 1.53
CA ILE A 56 9.99 7.28 0.44
C ILE A 56 9.25 8.61 0.31
N LYS A 57 9.24 9.17 -0.89
CA LYS A 57 8.57 10.40 -1.25
C LYS A 57 7.75 10.25 -2.53
N GLN A 58 6.47 10.58 -2.43
CA GLN A 58 5.56 10.71 -3.58
C GLN A 58 5.82 12.03 -4.31
N THR A 59 5.66 12.00 -5.63
CA THR A 59 5.78 13.18 -6.50
C THR A 59 4.42 13.53 -7.12
N VAL A 60 4.38 13.77 -8.43
CA VAL A 60 3.19 14.18 -9.19
C VAL A 60 2.23 13.02 -9.50
N VAL A 61 2.59 11.80 -9.10
CA VAL A 61 1.76 10.60 -9.25
C VAL A 61 0.50 10.66 -8.38
N SER A 62 -0.59 10.11 -8.90
CA SER A 62 -1.94 10.13 -8.28
C SER A 62 -2.12 9.10 -7.16
N ASP A 63 -1.38 7.98 -7.18
CA ASP A 63 -1.63 6.85 -6.30
C ASP A 63 -0.92 6.99 -4.93
N CYS A 64 -1.50 7.80 -4.05
CA CYS A 64 -0.98 7.96 -2.69
C CYS A 64 -1.07 6.71 -1.84
N SER A 65 -2.08 5.88 -2.05
CA SER A 65 -2.31 4.67 -1.25
C SER A 65 -1.25 3.62 -1.53
N PHE A 66 -0.73 3.53 -2.75
CA PHE A 66 0.38 2.64 -3.06
C PHE A 66 1.67 3.08 -2.35
N VAL A 67 1.97 4.38 -2.34
CA VAL A 67 3.16 4.91 -1.67
C VAL A 67 3.06 4.76 -0.15
N ALA A 68 1.88 4.97 0.44
CA ALA A 68 1.62 4.66 1.85
C ALA A 68 1.84 3.17 2.15
N SER A 69 1.40 2.29 1.25
CA SER A 69 1.55 0.83 1.35
C SER A 69 3.02 0.39 1.32
N LEU A 70 3.83 1.00 0.44
CA LEU A 70 5.28 0.82 0.43
C LEU A 70 5.91 1.27 1.75
N ALA A 71 5.48 2.42 2.30
CA ALA A 71 6.02 2.94 3.54
C ALA A 71 5.76 2.04 4.74
N ILE A 72 4.54 1.55 4.93
CA ILE A 72 4.25 0.63 6.04
C ILE A 72 4.96 -0.72 5.86
N SER A 73 5.03 -1.23 4.62
CA SER A 73 5.72 -2.50 4.33
C SER A 73 7.23 -2.40 4.61
N ALA A 74 7.86 -1.28 4.24
CA ALA A 74 9.26 -1.01 4.56
C ALA A 74 9.51 -0.86 6.07
N ALA A 75 8.61 -0.19 6.79
CA ALA A 75 8.68 -0.06 8.25
C ALA A 75 8.53 -1.41 8.96
N TYR A 76 7.59 -2.24 8.49
CA TYR A 76 7.37 -3.59 9.00
C TYR A 76 8.60 -4.48 8.80
N GLU A 77 9.17 -4.50 7.59
CA GLU A 77 10.34 -5.32 7.27
C GLU A 77 11.51 -5.00 8.21
N ARG A 78 11.78 -3.70 8.43
CA ARG A 78 12.80 -3.27 9.38
C ARG A 78 12.49 -3.67 10.81
N ARG A 79 11.25 -3.47 11.26
CA ARG A 79 10.87 -3.71 12.67
C ARG A 79 10.92 -5.18 13.04
N TYR A 80 10.42 -6.05 12.16
CA TYR A 80 10.25 -7.47 12.45
C TYR A 80 11.29 -8.36 11.77
N ASN A 81 12.22 -7.78 11.01
CA ASN A 81 13.22 -8.49 10.21
C ASN A 81 12.58 -9.55 9.28
N LYS A 82 11.45 -9.20 8.67
CA LYS A 82 10.67 -10.06 7.77
C LYS A 82 10.56 -9.41 6.39
N LYS A 83 11.17 -10.03 5.38
CA LYS A 83 11.30 -9.49 4.03
C LYS A 83 9.95 -9.41 3.30
N LEU A 84 9.34 -8.22 3.24
CA LEU A 84 8.14 -7.93 2.43
C LEU A 84 8.48 -7.17 1.15
N ILE A 85 9.46 -6.26 1.21
CA ILE A 85 9.92 -5.43 0.09
C ILE A 85 11.13 -6.07 -0.59
N THR A 86 12.17 -6.44 0.17
CA THR A 86 13.41 -6.93 -0.44
C THR A 86 13.24 -8.27 -1.17
N SER A 87 12.32 -9.11 -0.69
CA SER A 87 12.07 -10.45 -1.24
C SER A 87 11.38 -10.45 -2.60
N ILE A 88 10.72 -9.34 -2.97
CA ILE A 88 9.95 -9.24 -4.21
C ILE A 88 10.72 -8.61 -5.38
N ILE A 89 11.91 -8.04 -5.14
CA ILE A 89 12.72 -7.35 -6.16
C ILE A 89 13.84 -8.27 -6.66
N TYR A 90 14.06 -8.32 -7.97
CA TYR A 90 15.08 -9.13 -8.63
C TYR A 90 15.82 -8.32 -9.71
N PRO A 91 17.12 -8.60 -9.96
CA PRO A 91 17.87 -9.77 -9.50
C PRO A 91 18.23 -9.74 -8.01
N GLN A 92 18.51 -10.92 -7.46
CA GLN A 92 18.93 -11.09 -6.07
C GLN A 92 20.28 -11.80 -6.01
N ASN A 93 21.09 -11.43 -5.01
CA ASN A 93 22.34 -12.10 -4.70
C ASN A 93 22.10 -13.50 -4.09
N LYS A 94 23.20 -14.21 -3.77
CA LYS A 94 23.14 -15.54 -3.13
C LYS A 94 22.43 -15.56 -1.76
N LYS A 95 22.28 -14.41 -1.09
CA LYS A 95 21.57 -14.24 0.18
C LYS A 95 20.09 -13.87 0.00
N GLY A 96 19.60 -13.79 -1.24
CA GLY A 96 18.24 -13.34 -1.54
C GLY A 96 18.04 -11.86 -1.21
N GLU A 97 19.07 -11.03 -1.39
CA GLU A 97 18.99 -9.57 -1.26
C GLU A 97 19.02 -8.96 -2.67
N PRO A 98 18.19 -7.95 -2.95
CA PRO A 98 18.07 -7.40 -4.29
C PRO A 98 19.31 -6.58 -4.67
N GLU A 99 19.76 -6.74 -5.92
CA GLU A 99 20.97 -6.11 -6.44
C GLU A 99 20.67 -5.12 -7.56
N TYR A 100 21.52 -4.10 -7.65
CA TYR A 100 21.53 -3.22 -8.81
C TYR A 100 21.98 -4.01 -10.04
N ASN A 101 21.25 -3.86 -11.14
CA ASN A 101 21.55 -4.48 -12.42
C ASN A 101 21.91 -3.40 -13.46
N PRO A 102 23.20 -3.26 -13.84
CA PRO A 102 23.63 -2.32 -14.88
C PRO A 102 23.01 -2.56 -16.25
N CYS A 103 22.54 -3.79 -16.52
CA CYS A 103 21.83 -4.10 -17.76
C CYS A 103 20.40 -3.53 -17.77
N GLY A 104 19.94 -2.87 -16.70
CA GLY A 104 18.66 -2.16 -16.65
C GLY A 104 17.42 -3.04 -16.75
N LYS A 105 17.54 -4.35 -16.49
CA LYS A 105 16.39 -5.27 -16.39
C LYS A 105 16.10 -5.60 -14.94
N TYR A 106 14.84 -5.48 -14.56
CA TYR A 106 14.36 -5.86 -13.23
C TYR A 106 13.10 -6.70 -13.31
N MET A 107 12.84 -7.46 -12.25
CA MET A 107 11.60 -8.20 -12.07
C MET A 107 11.08 -7.93 -10.66
N VAL A 108 9.81 -7.56 -10.57
CA VAL A 108 9.10 -7.36 -9.30
C VAL A 108 7.99 -8.40 -9.19
N LYS A 109 7.89 -9.08 -8.05
CA LYS A 109 6.80 -10.01 -7.76
C LYS A 109 5.65 -9.27 -7.09
N LEU A 110 4.48 -9.30 -7.72
CA LEU A 110 3.25 -8.69 -7.20
C LEU A 110 2.12 -9.73 -7.16
N HIS A 111 1.26 -9.67 -6.15
CA HIS A 111 0.12 -10.55 -6.00
C HIS A 111 -1.09 -9.99 -6.76
N ILE A 112 -1.28 -10.43 -8.00
CA ILE A 112 -2.28 -9.86 -8.91
C ILE A 112 -3.27 -10.94 -9.32
N ASN A 113 -4.56 -10.63 -9.19
CA ASN A 113 -5.66 -11.55 -9.49
C ASN A 113 -5.49 -12.87 -8.72
N GLY A 114 -5.29 -12.76 -7.39
CA GLY A 114 -5.21 -13.86 -6.41
C GLY A 114 -3.96 -14.73 -6.44
N VAL A 115 -2.96 -14.42 -7.29
CA VAL A 115 -1.72 -15.20 -7.37
C VAL A 115 -0.48 -14.31 -7.50
N PRO A 116 0.68 -14.72 -6.98
CA PRO A 116 1.95 -14.06 -7.26
C PRO A 116 2.30 -14.10 -8.75
N ARG A 117 2.59 -12.94 -9.34
CA ARG A 117 2.98 -12.75 -10.74
C ARG A 117 4.31 -12.02 -10.84
N LYS A 118 5.10 -12.40 -11.84
CA LYS A 118 6.33 -11.67 -12.20
C LYS A 118 6.01 -10.51 -13.13
N VAL A 119 6.51 -9.33 -12.79
CA VAL A 119 6.42 -8.13 -13.61
C VAL A 119 7.83 -7.73 -14.02
N ILE A 120 8.15 -7.94 -15.30
CA ILE A 120 9.44 -7.56 -15.87
C ILE A 120 9.35 -6.11 -16.32
N ILE A 121 10.33 -5.30 -15.94
CA ILE A 121 10.46 -3.89 -16.31
C ILE A 121 11.89 -3.58 -16.74
N ASP A 122 12.06 -2.55 -17.56
CA ASP A 122 13.34 -1.84 -17.66
C ASP A 122 13.47 -0.76 -16.56
N ASP A 123 14.61 -0.07 -16.52
CA ASP A 123 14.90 1.00 -15.55
C ASP A 123 14.79 2.42 -16.11
N LEU A 124 14.11 2.61 -17.23
CA LEU A 124 13.81 3.96 -17.72
C LEU A 124 12.79 4.64 -16.81
N LEU A 125 13.15 5.79 -16.23
CA LEU A 125 12.30 6.58 -15.34
C LEU A 125 12.02 7.95 -15.97
N PRO A 126 10.80 8.51 -15.81
CA PRO A 126 10.47 9.82 -16.36
C PRO A 126 11.04 10.93 -15.47
N VAL A 127 11.63 11.95 -16.07
CA VAL A 127 12.12 13.15 -15.37
C VAL A 127 11.55 14.44 -15.96
N ASP A 128 11.53 15.47 -15.13
CA ASP A 128 11.20 16.83 -15.55
C ASP A 128 12.39 17.56 -16.22
N HIS A 129 12.16 18.81 -16.62
CA HIS A 129 13.20 19.66 -17.23
C HIS A 129 14.38 19.99 -16.32
N ASN A 130 14.24 19.82 -15.00
CA ASN A 130 15.29 20.02 -14.02
C ASN A 130 16.04 18.71 -13.70
N GLY A 131 15.62 17.58 -14.27
CA GLY A 131 16.17 16.25 -14.01
C GLY A 131 15.61 15.59 -12.74
N GLU A 132 14.54 16.11 -12.16
CA GLU A 132 13.86 15.49 -11.01
C GLU A 132 12.87 14.41 -11.47
N LEU A 133 12.78 13.33 -10.71
CA LEU A 133 11.93 12.18 -11.04
C LEU A 133 10.44 12.54 -10.96
N LEU A 134 9.68 12.10 -11.97
CA LEU A 134 8.23 12.25 -12.05
C LEU A 134 7.47 11.01 -11.54
N CYS A 135 8.19 10.03 -10.98
CA CYS A 135 7.68 8.88 -10.24
C CYS A 135 8.01 9.04 -8.75
N SER A 136 7.48 8.20 -7.87
CA SER A 136 7.88 8.16 -6.47
C SER A 136 9.33 7.71 -6.34
N TYR A 137 10.06 8.27 -5.38
CA TYR A 137 11.49 8.04 -5.21
C TYR A 137 11.93 8.01 -3.74
N SER A 138 13.18 7.61 -3.51
CA SER A 138 13.84 7.76 -2.21
C SER A 138 14.55 9.11 -2.12
N ASN A 139 14.45 9.79 -0.98
CA ASN A 139 15.25 10.99 -0.69
C ASN A 139 16.76 10.73 -0.79
N ASN A 140 17.20 9.46 -0.71
CA ASN A 140 18.51 9.07 -1.19
C ASN A 140 18.46 8.83 -2.71
N LYS A 141 18.94 9.81 -3.48
CA LYS A 141 18.93 9.80 -4.96
C LYS A 141 19.65 8.60 -5.59
N ASN A 142 20.43 7.85 -4.82
CA ASN A 142 21.10 6.64 -5.30
C ASN A 142 20.20 5.40 -5.24
N GLU A 143 19.11 5.41 -4.47
CA GLU A 143 18.23 4.24 -4.30
C GLU A 143 17.14 4.16 -5.38
N LEU A 144 16.95 2.96 -5.92
CA LEU A 144 16.02 2.74 -7.05
C LEU A 144 14.74 2.00 -6.67
N TRP A 145 14.73 1.27 -5.56
CA TRP A 145 13.66 0.33 -5.23
C TRP A 145 12.26 0.95 -5.22
N VAL A 146 12.11 2.18 -4.71
CA VAL A 146 10.80 2.88 -4.67
C VAL A 146 10.25 3.08 -6.08
N SER A 147 11.07 3.67 -6.96
CA SER A 147 10.68 4.00 -8.33
C SER A 147 10.45 2.75 -9.17
N LEU A 148 11.27 1.70 -8.97
CA LEU A 148 11.13 0.45 -9.71
C LEU A 148 9.90 -0.38 -9.29
N ILE A 149 9.59 -0.43 -7.98
CA ILE A 149 8.37 -1.11 -7.52
C ILE A 149 7.12 -0.36 -7.99
N GLU A 150 7.10 0.98 -7.89
CA GLU A 150 6.00 1.79 -8.44
C GLU A 150 5.85 1.56 -9.94
N LYS A 151 6.94 1.60 -10.71
CA LYS A 151 6.90 1.34 -12.14
C LYS A 151 6.33 -0.03 -12.47
N ALA A 152 6.73 -1.08 -11.73
CA ALA A 152 6.17 -2.42 -11.93
C ALA A 152 4.66 -2.45 -11.64
N TYR A 153 4.21 -1.79 -10.58
CA TYR A 153 2.80 -1.71 -10.25
C TYR A 153 2.02 -0.93 -11.32
N MET A 154 2.50 0.25 -11.72
CA MET A 154 1.91 1.07 -12.77
C MET A 154 1.87 0.36 -14.13
N LYS A 155 2.88 -0.47 -14.44
CA LYS A 155 2.85 -1.32 -15.64
C LYS A 155 1.65 -2.27 -15.63
N VAL A 156 1.35 -2.89 -14.49
CA VAL A 156 0.19 -3.79 -14.36
C VAL A 156 -1.12 -2.99 -14.42
N MET A 157 -1.14 -1.79 -13.84
CA MET A 157 -2.31 -0.91 -13.79
C MET A 157 -2.53 -0.07 -15.07
N GLY A 158 -1.72 -0.29 -16.11
CA GLY A 158 -1.89 0.30 -17.44
C GLY A 158 -1.18 1.63 -17.68
N GLY A 159 -0.45 2.18 -16.70
CA GLY A 159 0.33 3.41 -16.83
C GLY A 159 0.38 4.25 -15.56
N TYR A 160 1.18 5.32 -15.57
CA TYR A 160 1.23 6.31 -14.49
C TYR A 160 0.02 7.25 -14.49
N ASP A 161 -0.80 7.21 -15.53
CA ASP A 161 -2.12 7.85 -15.61
C ASP A 161 -3.22 7.01 -14.92
N PHE A 162 -2.84 6.07 -14.06
CA PHE A 162 -3.74 5.34 -13.18
C PHE A 162 -4.42 6.32 -12.20
N PRO A 163 -5.76 6.29 -12.07
CA PRO A 163 -6.50 7.29 -11.27
C PRO A 163 -6.24 7.20 -9.76
N GLY A 164 -5.56 6.14 -9.29
CA GLY A 164 -5.33 5.84 -7.88
C GLY A 164 -6.21 4.68 -7.41
N SER A 165 -5.93 4.17 -6.21
CA SER A 165 -6.70 3.08 -5.62
C SER A 165 -6.94 3.29 -4.11
N ASN A 166 -7.05 2.21 -3.34
CA ASN A 166 -7.05 2.26 -1.88
C ASN A 166 -6.03 1.25 -1.31
N SER A 167 -5.62 1.47 -0.07
CA SER A 167 -4.54 0.69 0.52
C SER A 167 -4.82 -0.81 0.68
N ASN A 168 -6.08 -1.25 0.71
CA ASN A 168 -6.38 -2.69 0.75
C ASN A 168 -5.98 -3.36 -0.58
N ILE A 169 -6.27 -2.72 -1.71
CA ILE A 169 -5.88 -3.21 -3.03
C ILE A 169 -4.36 -3.19 -3.15
N ASP A 170 -3.73 -2.07 -2.78
CA ASP A 170 -2.28 -1.88 -2.92
C ASP A 170 -1.48 -2.81 -2.00
N LEU A 171 -1.82 -2.93 -0.72
CA LEU A 171 -1.14 -3.84 0.21
C LEU A 171 -1.35 -5.28 -0.20
N HIS A 172 -2.55 -5.65 -0.63
CA HIS A 172 -2.81 -7.00 -1.14
C HIS A 172 -1.96 -7.28 -2.37
N ALA A 173 -1.88 -6.34 -3.33
CA ALA A 173 -1.04 -6.47 -4.51
C ALA A 173 0.46 -6.53 -4.20
N LEU A 174 0.91 -5.78 -3.20
CA LEU A 174 2.33 -5.71 -2.83
C LEU A 174 2.77 -6.93 -2.01
N THR A 175 1.92 -7.45 -1.13
CA THR A 175 2.32 -8.40 -0.07
C THR A 175 1.58 -9.74 -0.11
N GLY A 176 0.41 -9.80 -0.75
CA GLY A 176 -0.51 -10.93 -0.65
C GLY A 176 -1.21 -11.06 0.70
N TRP A 177 -1.09 -10.07 1.59
CA TRP A 177 -1.75 -10.06 2.89
C TRP A 177 -3.26 -9.79 2.75
N ILE A 178 -4.05 -10.25 3.72
CA ILE A 178 -5.52 -10.34 3.60
C ILE A 178 -6.17 -9.00 3.97
N PRO A 179 -6.87 -8.31 3.06
CA PRO A 179 -7.41 -6.99 3.34
C PRO A 179 -8.68 -7.02 4.21
N GLU A 180 -8.84 -6.01 5.07
CA GLU A 180 -10.07 -5.67 5.79
C GLU A 180 -10.23 -4.15 5.85
N ARG A 181 -11.47 -3.66 5.80
CA ARG A 181 -11.79 -2.23 5.85
C ARG A 181 -12.65 -1.94 7.07
N ILE A 182 -12.21 -1.02 7.91
CA ILE A 182 -12.98 -0.51 9.06
C ILE A 182 -13.39 0.93 8.76
N ALA A 183 -14.68 1.16 8.55
CA ALA A 183 -15.23 2.51 8.42
C ALA A 183 -15.42 3.12 9.83
N MET A 184 -14.97 4.36 10.01
CA MET A 184 -15.12 5.06 11.29
C MET A 184 -16.47 5.77 11.42
N HIS A 185 -17.06 6.20 10.30
CA HIS A 185 -18.26 7.06 10.27
C HIS A 185 -19.48 6.41 9.61
N SER A 186 -19.54 5.09 9.46
CA SER A 186 -20.67 4.46 8.77
C SER A 186 -21.94 4.43 9.60
N ASP A 187 -23.07 4.77 8.98
CA ASP A 187 -24.42 4.77 9.59
C ASP A 187 -24.87 3.41 10.17
N ASN A 188 -24.23 2.31 9.73
CA ASN A 188 -24.63 0.94 10.04
C ASN A 188 -23.62 0.15 10.92
N GLN A 189 -22.60 0.78 11.52
CA GLN A 189 -21.67 0.07 12.44
C GLN A 189 -21.47 0.78 13.79
N THR A 190 -21.50 -0.06 14.83
CA THR A 190 -21.02 0.18 16.20
C THR A 190 -19.49 0.23 16.24
N PHE A 191 -18.86 1.19 15.55
CA PHE A 191 -17.41 1.39 15.70
C PHE A 191 -17.09 1.69 17.17
N ASN A 192 -16.47 0.71 17.83
CA ASN A 192 -16.10 0.84 19.23
C ASN A 192 -14.63 1.26 19.33
N LYS A 193 -14.43 2.55 19.56
CA LYS A 193 -13.11 3.21 19.69
C LYS A 193 -12.13 2.44 20.59
N ASP A 194 -12.61 1.89 21.69
CA ASP A 194 -11.75 1.21 22.66
C ASP A 194 -11.27 -0.14 22.13
N SER A 195 -12.22 -0.99 21.74
CA SER A 195 -11.90 -2.32 21.22
C SER A 195 -11.07 -2.26 19.93
N SER A 196 -11.37 -1.31 19.04
CA SER A 196 -10.60 -1.07 17.81
C SER A 196 -9.16 -0.69 18.14
N PHE A 197 -8.93 0.29 19.02
CA PHE A 197 -7.57 0.67 19.41
C PHE A 197 -6.81 -0.50 20.04
N ARG A 198 -7.46 -1.24 20.96
CA ARG A 198 -6.86 -2.40 21.62
C ARG A 198 -6.47 -3.48 20.62
N MET A 199 -7.34 -3.77 19.65
CA MET A 199 -7.06 -4.72 18.57
C MET A 199 -5.89 -4.25 17.71
N LEU A 200 -5.90 -2.98 17.26
CA LEU A 200 -4.82 -2.42 16.43
C LEU A 200 -3.50 -2.48 17.17
N TYR A 201 -3.45 -1.98 18.40
CA TYR A 201 -2.24 -1.96 19.23
C TYR A 201 -1.66 -3.37 19.40
N GLN A 202 -2.49 -4.35 19.81
CA GLN A 202 -2.01 -5.71 20.06
C GLN A 202 -1.50 -6.40 18.78
N ARG A 203 -2.27 -6.31 17.68
CA ARG A 203 -1.93 -6.99 16.43
C ARG A 203 -0.75 -6.34 15.73
N PHE A 204 -0.68 -5.02 15.77
CA PHE A 204 0.43 -4.27 15.22
C PHE A 204 1.75 -4.64 15.89
N HIS A 205 1.81 -4.71 17.23
CA HIS A 205 3.02 -5.06 17.99
C HIS A 205 3.39 -6.56 17.92
N LYS A 206 2.44 -7.42 17.56
CA LYS A 206 2.72 -8.83 17.23
C LYS A 206 3.28 -9.03 15.82
N GLY A 207 3.21 -8.00 14.97
CA GLY A 207 3.56 -8.12 13.55
C GLY A 207 2.52 -8.93 12.75
N ASP A 208 1.26 -8.84 13.18
CA ASP A 208 0.13 -9.57 12.61
C ASP A 208 -0.62 -8.76 11.53
N VAL A 209 -0.39 -7.45 11.44
CA VAL A 209 -1.17 -6.55 10.59
C VAL A 209 -0.33 -5.36 10.10
N LEU A 210 -0.54 -4.97 8.85
CA LEU A 210 -0.12 -3.68 8.28
C LEU A 210 -1.32 -2.74 8.29
N ILE A 211 -1.10 -1.48 8.64
CA ILE A 211 -2.18 -0.53 8.87
C ILE A 211 -1.90 0.75 8.08
N THR A 212 -2.90 1.19 7.33
CA THR A 212 -2.98 2.55 6.78
C THR A 212 -4.33 3.16 7.16
N THR A 213 -4.44 4.47 7.01
CA THR A 213 -5.65 5.23 7.29
C THR A 213 -5.84 6.27 6.20
N ALA A 214 -7.07 6.61 5.86
CA ALA A 214 -7.34 7.64 4.86
C ALA A 214 -8.33 8.68 5.34
N THR A 215 -8.06 9.92 4.96
CA THR A 215 -8.95 11.06 5.16
C THR A 215 -10.13 10.99 4.20
N GLY A 216 -11.25 11.54 4.64
CA GLY A 216 -12.44 11.71 3.83
C GLY A 216 -12.38 12.91 2.88
N VAL A 217 -13.56 13.24 2.35
CA VAL A 217 -13.77 14.53 1.67
C VAL A 217 -13.71 15.63 2.73
N MET A 218 -12.88 16.65 2.48
CA MET A 218 -12.80 17.88 3.27
C MET A 218 -12.45 19.03 2.34
N THR A 219 -12.69 20.27 2.77
CA THR A 219 -12.30 21.44 1.96
C THR A 219 -10.79 21.66 2.03
N ASP A 220 -10.23 22.34 1.03
CA ASP A 220 -8.80 22.69 1.03
C ASP A 220 -8.46 23.57 2.25
N GLU A 221 -9.36 24.47 2.67
CA GLU A 221 -9.15 25.29 3.87
C GLU A 221 -9.11 24.46 5.16
N GLU A 222 -9.96 23.43 5.28
CA GLU A 222 -9.92 22.50 6.40
C GLU A 222 -8.64 21.68 6.40
N GLY A 223 -8.22 21.19 5.24
CA GLY A 223 -6.97 20.48 5.05
C GLY A 223 -5.76 21.33 5.45
N GLU A 224 -5.67 22.56 4.95
CA GLU A 224 -4.61 23.50 5.30
C GLU A 224 -4.60 23.85 6.79
N ARG A 225 -5.77 24.06 7.39
CA ARG A 225 -5.93 24.38 8.81
C ARG A 225 -5.37 23.28 9.71
N TRP A 226 -5.68 22.01 9.39
CA TRP A 226 -5.27 20.88 10.22
C TRP A 226 -4.00 20.18 9.75
N GLY A 227 -3.44 20.59 8.61
CA GLY A 227 -2.28 19.95 8.02
C GLY A 227 -2.59 18.54 7.51
N LEU A 228 -3.76 18.37 6.89
CA LEU A 228 -4.25 17.14 6.31
C LEU A 228 -4.57 17.36 4.84
N VAL A 229 -4.47 16.29 4.07
CA VAL A 229 -4.81 16.28 2.64
C VAL A 229 -6.17 15.60 2.49
N PRO A 230 -7.13 16.18 1.75
CA PRO A 230 -8.40 15.51 1.44
C PRO A 230 -8.20 14.20 0.68
N THR A 231 -9.03 13.19 0.96
CA THR A 231 -9.06 11.92 0.20
C THR A 231 -7.69 11.24 0.03
N HIS A 232 -6.87 11.24 1.09
CA HIS A 232 -5.45 10.86 1.01
C HIS A 232 -5.09 9.77 2.02
N ALA A 233 -4.20 8.86 1.61
CA ALA A 233 -3.76 7.74 2.43
C ALA A 233 -2.49 8.05 3.23
N TYR A 234 -2.45 7.57 4.47
CA TYR A 234 -1.32 7.71 5.39
C TYR A 234 -0.92 6.34 5.95
N ALA A 235 0.39 6.10 6.05
CA ALA A 235 0.90 4.87 6.67
C ALA A 235 0.93 5.00 8.20
N VAL A 236 0.46 4.00 8.93
CA VAL A 236 0.55 3.96 10.40
C VAL A 236 1.88 3.31 10.81
N LEU A 237 2.87 4.12 11.14
CA LEU A 237 4.23 3.67 11.43
C LEU A 237 4.42 3.18 12.87
N ASP A 238 3.65 3.67 13.85
CA ASP A 238 3.72 3.20 15.24
C ASP A 238 2.38 3.44 15.97
N ILE A 239 2.12 2.66 17.03
CA ILE A 239 0.95 2.80 17.90
C ILE A 239 1.41 2.73 19.35
N ARG A 240 1.10 3.76 20.13
CA ARG A 240 1.58 3.91 21.51
C ARG A 240 0.45 4.28 22.46
N GLU A 241 0.57 3.84 23.70
CA GLU A 241 -0.28 4.26 24.81
C GLU A 241 0.61 4.78 25.95
N TYR A 242 0.28 5.94 26.51
CA TYR A 242 1.01 6.57 27.61
C TYR A 242 0.03 7.20 28.61
N LYS A 243 0.00 6.70 29.84
CA LYS A 243 -0.90 7.20 30.92
C LYS A 243 -2.36 7.35 30.46
N GLY A 244 -2.87 6.37 29.72
CA GLY A 244 -4.24 6.37 29.17
C GLY A 244 -4.44 7.16 27.87
N LEU A 245 -3.46 7.97 27.45
CA LEU A 245 -3.46 8.64 26.14
C LEU A 245 -2.98 7.68 25.06
N ARG A 246 -3.63 7.75 23.89
CA ARG A 246 -3.45 6.81 22.78
C ARG A 246 -3.01 7.56 21.54
N PHE A 247 -1.95 7.07 20.90
CA PHE A 247 -1.28 7.77 19.82
C PHE A 247 -1.00 6.85 18.64
N LEU A 248 -1.10 7.41 17.44
CA LEU A 248 -0.65 6.80 16.20
C LEU A 248 0.40 7.70 15.58
N GLN A 249 1.51 7.13 15.13
CA GLN A 249 2.48 7.82 14.30
C GLN A 249 2.11 7.59 12.85
N LEU A 250 1.76 8.66 12.15
CA LEU A 250 1.41 8.60 10.74
C LEU A 250 2.53 9.13 9.87
N LYS A 251 2.64 8.62 8.64
CA LYS A 251 3.45 9.20 7.57
C LYS A 251 2.56 9.62 6.41
N ASN A 252 2.65 10.90 6.06
CA ASN A 252 2.20 11.42 4.78
C ASN A 252 3.17 10.97 3.66
N PRO A 253 2.71 10.25 2.63
CA PRO A 253 3.52 9.86 1.47
C PRO A 253 4.25 11.01 0.77
N TRP A 254 3.70 12.23 0.82
CA TRP A 254 4.32 13.42 0.24
C TRP A 254 5.62 13.84 0.95
N SER A 255 5.90 13.26 2.12
CA SER A 255 7.06 13.58 2.98
C SER A 255 7.16 15.05 3.36
N HIS A 256 6.03 15.74 3.38
CA HIS A 256 5.80 17.07 3.93
C HIS A 256 4.34 17.16 4.36
N LEU A 257 3.94 18.29 4.95
CA LEU A 257 2.61 18.59 5.46
C LEU A 257 2.23 17.64 6.61
N ARG A 258 2.54 18.07 7.83
CA ARG A 258 2.17 17.40 9.09
C ARG A 258 0.88 17.94 9.68
N TRP A 259 0.27 17.09 10.50
CA TRP A 259 -0.79 17.45 11.45
C TRP A 259 -0.43 18.70 12.26
N LYS A 260 -1.33 19.68 12.26
CA LYS A 260 -1.19 20.99 12.94
C LYS A 260 -1.97 21.08 14.25
N GLY A 261 -2.70 20.03 14.64
CA GLY A 261 -3.48 20.02 15.87
C GLY A 261 -2.66 19.64 17.12
N ARG A 262 -3.32 18.99 18.10
CA ARG A 262 -2.67 18.58 19.35
C ARG A 262 -1.54 17.59 19.07
N TYR A 263 -0.45 17.73 19.82
CA TYR A 263 0.78 16.94 19.62
C TYR A 263 1.44 17.15 18.25
N SER A 264 1.17 18.29 17.59
CA SER A 264 2.00 18.76 16.48
C SER A 264 3.33 19.32 16.99
N GLU A 265 4.28 19.57 16.09
CA GLU A 265 5.55 20.23 16.40
C GLU A 265 5.38 21.66 16.93
N ASN A 266 4.23 22.30 16.67
CA ASN A 266 3.94 23.67 17.11
C ASN A 266 3.09 23.71 18.39
N ASP A 267 2.65 22.56 18.91
CA ASP A 267 1.86 22.47 20.13
C ASP A 267 2.73 22.57 21.39
N ILE A 268 2.87 23.79 21.92
CA ILE A 268 3.65 24.04 23.14
C ILE A 268 2.96 23.61 24.44
N LYS A 269 1.68 23.20 24.40
CA LYS A 269 0.86 22.95 25.59
C LYS A 269 0.74 21.47 25.92
N SER A 270 0.51 20.62 24.91
CA SER A 270 0.22 19.20 25.16
C SER A 270 1.46 18.34 25.34
N TRP A 271 2.62 18.79 24.83
CA TRP A 271 3.87 18.05 24.97
C TRP A 271 4.49 18.23 26.36
N THR A 272 4.71 17.13 27.07
CA THR A 272 5.58 17.11 28.27
C THR A 272 6.94 16.48 27.92
N PRO A 273 8.03 16.80 28.66
CA PRO A 273 9.34 16.19 28.43
C PRO A 273 9.32 14.66 28.48
N GLU A 274 8.53 14.07 29.37
CA GLU A 274 8.37 12.63 29.49
C GLU A 274 7.67 12.03 28.28
N LEU A 275 6.63 12.70 27.78
CA LEU A 275 5.89 12.25 26.59
C LEU A 275 6.74 12.35 25.32
N GLN A 276 7.49 13.45 25.16
CA GLN A 276 8.46 13.61 24.06
C GLN A 276 9.49 12.48 24.05
N LYS A 277 10.07 12.17 25.22
CA LYS A 277 11.00 11.05 25.37
C LYS A 277 10.35 9.71 25.06
N TYR A 278 9.13 9.47 25.55
CA TYR A 278 8.43 8.20 25.35
C TYR A 278 8.07 7.96 23.88
N LEU A 279 7.59 8.99 23.18
CA LEU A 279 7.23 8.92 21.76
C LEU A 279 8.43 9.15 20.81
N ASN A 280 9.63 9.32 21.36
CA ASN A 280 10.86 9.63 20.63
C ASN A 280 10.65 10.79 19.61
N PHE A 281 10.07 11.89 20.08
CA PHE A 281 9.70 13.04 19.26
C PHE A 281 10.30 14.32 19.84
N ASP A 282 11.08 15.04 19.02
CA ASP A 282 11.60 16.36 19.35
C ASP A 282 10.90 17.43 18.48
N PRO A 283 9.99 18.23 19.07
CA PRO A 283 9.30 19.31 18.36
C PRO A 283 10.25 20.33 17.72
N ARG A 284 11.39 20.64 18.36
CA ARG A 284 12.32 21.66 17.86
C ARG A 284 13.02 21.24 16.58
N THR A 285 13.40 19.96 16.51
CA THR A 285 13.96 19.39 15.28
C THR A 285 12.88 19.23 14.21
N ALA A 286 11.67 18.82 14.60
CA ALA A 286 10.54 18.68 13.68
C ALA A 286 10.15 20.02 13.01
N GLN A 287 10.18 21.15 13.74
CA GLN A 287 9.94 22.48 13.16
C GLN A 287 10.93 22.89 12.07
N LYS A 288 12.16 22.34 12.08
CA LYS A 288 13.20 22.71 11.10
C LYS A 288 13.13 21.89 9.82
N ILE A 289 12.73 20.63 9.92
CA ILE A 289 12.73 19.69 8.81
C ILE A 289 11.38 18.98 8.80
N ASP A 290 10.57 19.29 7.79
CA ASP A 290 9.35 18.55 7.52
C ASP A 290 9.67 17.27 6.73
N ASN A 291 9.24 16.13 7.26
CA ASN A 291 9.37 14.81 6.65
C ASN A 291 8.01 14.10 6.52
N GLY A 292 6.91 14.81 6.77
CA GLY A 292 5.53 14.31 6.71
C GLY A 292 5.18 13.30 7.80
N ILE A 293 6.03 13.07 8.80
CA ILE A 293 5.78 12.12 9.89
C ILE A 293 5.38 12.89 11.15
N PHE A 294 4.27 12.47 11.76
CA PHE A 294 3.71 13.15 12.94
C PHE A 294 2.98 12.16 13.85
N TRP A 295 2.82 12.55 15.10
CA TRP A 295 1.94 11.85 16.04
C TRP A 295 0.57 12.51 16.05
N ILE A 296 -0.48 11.70 16.12
CA ILE A 296 -1.86 12.13 16.30
C ILE A 296 -2.51 11.33 17.43
N ALA A 297 -3.37 11.98 18.22
CA ALA A 297 -4.15 11.30 19.23
C ALA A 297 -5.22 10.40 18.57
N TRP A 298 -5.52 9.25 19.16
CA TRP A 298 -6.56 8.33 18.65
C TRP A 298 -7.92 9.00 18.49
N GLU A 299 -8.28 9.89 19.42
CA GLU A 299 -9.54 10.65 19.35
C GLU A 299 -9.56 11.64 18.18
N ASP A 300 -8.41 12.21 17.83
CA ASP A 300 -8.31 13.13 16.71
C ASP A 300 -8.30 12.33 15.39
N LEU A 301 -7.64 11.16 15.34
CA LEU A 301 -7.72 10.27 14.18
C LEU A 301 -9.19 9.97 13.82
N TYR A 302 -9.98 9.56 14.81
CA TYR A 302 -11.40 9.28 14.61
C TYR A 302 -12.20 10.48 14.10
N LYS A 303 -11.77 11.71 14.40
CA LYS A 303 -12.50 12.92 14.00
C LYS A 303 -12.22 13.33 12.56
N TYR A 304 -11.02 13.05 12.05
CA TYR A 304 -10.54 13.59 10.77
C TYR A 304 -10.30 12.52 9.69
N TYR A 305 -10.42 11.24 10.03
CA TYR A 305 -10.20 10.12 9.11
C TYR A 305 -11.44 9.24 9.02
N ASP A 306 -11.77 8.81 7.80
CA ASP A 306 -13.01 8.07 7.54
C ASP A 306 -12.83 6.56 7.68
N VAL A 307 -11.61 6.07 7.49
CA VAL A 307 -11.36 4.64 7.27
C VAL A 307 -9.98 4.21 7.72
N ILE A 308 -9.93 3.03 8.35
CA ILE A 308 -8.71 2.26 8.58
C ILE A 308 -8.70 1.08 7.62
N TYR A 309 -7.59 0.91 6.92
CA TYR A 309 -7.32 -0.24 6.08
C TYR A 309 -6.35 -1.16 6.81
N LEU A 310 -6.75 -2.42 6.96
CA LEU A 310 -5.95 -3.46 7.56
C LEU A 310 -5.54 -4.45 6.49
N SER A 311 -4.29 -4.86 6.53
CA SER A 311 -3.82 -6.02 5.77
C SER A 311 -3.28 -7.02 6.77
N TRP A 312 -3.92 -8.18 6.87
CA TRP A 312 -3.63 -9.22 7.86
C TRP A 312 -2.60 -10.21 7.36
N ASN A 313 -1.66 -10.55 8.23
CA ASN A 313 -0.65 -11.56 7.96
C ASN A 313 -1.34 -12.91 7.63
N PRO A 314 -1.10 -13.49 6.43
CA PRO A 314 -1.68 -14.77 6.04
C PRO A 314 -1.36 -15.91 7.02
N GLY A 315 -0.26 -15.83 7.77
CA GLY A 315 0.12 -16.81 8.78
C GLY A 315 -0.86 -16.93 9.96
N LEU A 316 -1.81 -16.00 10.12
CA LEU A 316 -2.92 -16.12 11.07
C LEU A 316 -3.99 -17.13 10.62
N PHE A 317 -4.06 -17.41 9.32
CA PHE A 317 -5.04 -18.29 8.70
C PHE A 317 -4.40 -19.65 8.48
N LYS A 318 -4.47 -20.51 9.51
CA LYS A 318 -3.82 -21.84 9.50
C LYS A 318 -4.23 -22.69 8.29
N GLU A 319 -5.52 -22.66 7.99
CA GLU A 319 -6.10 -23.31 6.82
C GLU A 319 -6.55 -22.23 5.84
N SER A 320 -6.10 -22.34 4.60
CA SER A 320 -6.51 -21.43 3.53
C SER A 320 -6.65 -22.19 2.21
N THR A 321 -7.66 -21.83 1.43
CA THR A 321 -7.87 -22.32 0.07
C THR A 321 -8.25 -21.16 -0.83
N CYS A 322 -7.85 -21.25 -2.09
CA CYS A 322 -8.14 -20.24 -3.10
C CYS A 322 -8.71 -20.93 -4.33
N ILE A 323 -9.85 -20.44 -4.80
CA ILE A 323 -10.53 -20.95 -5.98
C ILE A 323 -10.65 -19.80 -6.98
N HIS A 324 -10.18 -20.04 -8.19
CA HIS A 324 -10.38 -19.14 -9.32
C HIS A 324 -11.46 -19.74 -10.22
N SER A 325 -12.42 -18.92 -10.61
CA SER A 325 -13.48 -19.31 -11.53
C SER A 325 -13.80 -18.15 -12.47
N THR A 326 -14.36 -18.49 -13.62
CA THR A 326 -14.77 -17.54 -14.65
C THR A 326 -16.18 -17.92 -15.10
N TRP A 327 -17.05 -16.94 -15.25
CA TRP A 327 -18.41 -17.12 -15.72
C TRP A 327 -18.68 -16.09 -16.81
N ASP A 328 -19.32 -16.52 -17.90
CA ASP A 328 -19.63 -15.65 -19.05
C ASP A 328 -20.84 -14.79 -18.71
N ALA A 329 -20.75 -13.47 -18.87
CA ALA A 329 -21.84 -12.54 -18.65
C ALA A 329 -23.09 -12.84 -19.52
N LYS A 330 -22.95 -13.64 -20.58
CA LYS A 330 -24.05 -14.13 -21.42
C LYS A 330 -24.81 -15.31 -20.80
N GLN A 331 -24.26 -15.95 -19.77
CA GLN A 331 -24.85 -17.12 -19.12
C GLN A 331 -25.49 -16.72 -17.78
N GLY A 332 -26.79 -16.98 -17.64
CA GLY A 332 -27.56 -16.58 -16.46
C GLY A 332 -28.33 -15.27 -16.64
N PRO A 333 -29.15 -14.87 -15.65
CA PRO A 333 -29.90 -13.63 -15.74
C PRO A 333 -28.97 -12.41 -15.55
N VAL A 334 -29.15 -11.36 -16.36
CA VAL A 334 -28.42 -10.08 -16.24
C VAL A 334 -28.58 -9.44 -14.85
N LYS A 335 -29.65 -9.81 -14.13
CA LYS A 335 -29.88 -9.46 -12.73
C LYS A 335 -30.15 -10.73 -11.95
N ASP A 336 -29.36 -10.94 -10.90
CA ASP A 336 -29.49 -12.05 -9.95
C ASP A 336 -30.85 -12.15 -9.23
N ALA A 337 -31.72 -11.15 -9.38
CA ALA A 337 -33.08 -11.11 -8.83
C ALA A 337 -34.00 -12.23 -9.35
N TYR A 338 -33.74 -12.80 -10.54
CA TYR A 338 -34.62 -13.80 -11.15
C TYR A 338 -34.25 -15.25 -10.80
N SER A 339 -32.96 -15.56 -10.68
CA SER A 339 -32.47 -16.88 -10.25
C SER A 339 -30.98 -16.83 -9.93
N LEU A 340 -30.63 -17.27 -8.73
CA LEU A 340 -29.24 -17.45 -8.29
C LEU A 340 -28.67 -18.82 -8.68
N ALA A 341 -29.51 -19.75 -9.15
CA ALA A 341 -29.12 -21.15 -9.34
C ALA A 341 -28.07 -21.37 -10.43
N ASN A 342 -27.96 -20.44 -11.38
CA ASN A 342 -26.99 -20.50 -12.48
C ASN A 342 -25.61 -19.94 -12.10
N ASN A 343 -25.47 -19.32 -10.93
CA ASN A 343 -24.18 -18.85 -10.44
C ASN A 343 -23.30 -20.03 -9.96
N PRO A 344 -21.96 -19.94 -10.05
CA PRO A 344 -21.07 -20.94 -9.48
C PRO A 344 -21.36 -21.17 -7.99
N GLN A 345 -21.57 -22.43 -7.60
CA GLN A 345 -21.86 -22.83 -6.23
C GLN A 345 -20.67 -23.55 -5.61
N TYR A 346 -20.39 -23.24 -4.35
CA TYR A 346 -19.30 -23.85 -3.58
C TYR A 346 -19.83 -24.37 -2.26
N ARG A 347 -19.31 -25.50 -1.79
CA ARG A 347 -19.61 -26.06 -0.48
C ARG A 347 -18.37 -25.95 0.40
N LEU A 348 -18.51 -25.28 1.54
CA LEU A 348 -17.51 -25.24 2.59
C LEU A 348 -17.95 -26.14 3.75
N GLU A 349 -17.15 -27.13 4.07
CA GLU A 349 -17.36 -27.97 5.26
C GLU A 349 -16.42 -27.51 6.37
N VAL A 350 -16.97 -27.14 7.52
CA VAL A 350 -16.21 -26.66 8.68
C VAL A 350 -16.31 -27.69 9.79
N GLN A 351 -15.24 -28.45 10.00
CA GLN A 351 -15.14 -29.42 11.10
C GLN A 351 -14.41 -28.76 12.28
N CYS A 352 -15.15 -28.44 13.35
CA CYS A 352 -14.60 -27.82 14.56
C CYS A 352 -14.78 -28.72 15.78
N PRO A 353 -13.69 -29.19 16.42
CA PRO A 353 -13.79 -30.09 17.57
C PRO A 353 -14.42 -29.49 18.83
N GLN A 354 -14.39 -28.15 19.04
CA GLN A 354 -15.12 -27.40 20.08
C GLN A 354 -14.89 -25.88 19.92
N GLY A 355 -15.91 -25.04 20.17
CA GLY A 355 -15.76 -23.56 20.27
C GLY A 355 -16.07 -22.73 19.02
N GLY A 356 -16.42 -23.37 17.89
CA GLY A 356 -16.68 -22.69 16.61
C GLY A 356 -15.40 -22.20 15.90
N ALA A 357 -15.52 -21.84 14.62
CA ALA A 357 -14.45 -21.20 13.86
C ALA A 357 -14.96 -19.95 13.17
N ALA A 358 -14.10 -18.94 13.10
CA ALA A 358 -14.32 -17.80 12.22
C ALA A 358 -13.82 -18.16 10.82
N VAL A 359 -14.69 -18.06 9.81
CA VAL A 359 -14.34 -18.23 8.41
C VAL A 359 -14.23 -16.83 7.78
N TRP A 360 -13.11 -16.58 7.10
CA TRP A 360 -12.90 -15.36 6.35
C TRP A 360 -12.97 -15.69 4.86
N ILE A 361 -13.75 -14.91 4.12
CA ILE A 361 -13.90 -15.10 2.68
C ILE A 361 -13.50 -13.80 1.99
N LEU A 362 -12.37 -13.85 1.29
CA LEU A 362 -11.92 -12.77 0.42
C LEU A 362 -12.47 -13.02 -0.97
N LEU A 363 -13.50 -12.27 -1.34
CA LEU A 363 -14.05 -12.28 -2.68
C LEU A 363 -13.36 -11.20 -3.52
N SER A 364 -12.74 -11.59 -4.63
CA SER A 364 -12.08 -10.66 -5.56
C SER A 364 -12.45 -10.98 -7.00
N ARG A 365 -12.60 -9.93 -7.81
CA ARG A 365 -12.77 -10.02 -9.26
C ARG A 365 -11.41 -9.82 -9.91
N HIS A 366 -11.12 -10.60 -10.94
CA HIS A 366 -9.93 -10.36 -11.75
C HIS A 366 -10.12 -9.09 -12.56
N ILE A 367 -9.21 -8.13 -12.38
CA ILE A 367 -9.20 -6.93 -13.21
C ILE A 367 -8.35 -7.25 -14.45
N THR A 368 -8.93 -7.07 -15.63
CA THR A 368 -8.27 -7.28 -16.93
C THR A 368 -8.21 -6.03 -17.78
N ASP A 369 -8.91 -4.97 -17.37
CA ASP A 369 -9.02 -3.71 -18.08
C ASP A 369 -8.98 -2.52 -17.12
N LYS A 370 -8.26 -1.46 -17.52
CA LYS A 370 -8.04 -0.27 -16.69
C LYS A 370 -9.31 0.58 -16.56
N ASP A 371 -10.09 0.71 -17.63
CA ASP A 371 -11.31 1.52 -17.62
C ASP A 371 -12.38 0.87 -16.75
N ASP A 372 -12.47 -0.45 -16.79
CA ASP A 372 -13.32 -1.20 -15.88
C ASP A 372 -12.94 -0.97 -14.40
N PHE A 373 -11.65 -0.94 -14.07
CA PHE A 373 -11.20 -0.58 -12.72
C PHE A 373 -11.62 0.84 -12.33
N ALA A 374 -11.42 1.81 -13.22
CA ALA A 374 -11.68 3.23 -12.95
C ALA A 374 -13.18 3.53 -12.75
N HIS A 375 -14.05 2.85 -13.51
CA HIS A 375 -15.50 3.10 -13.46
C HIS A 375 -16.25 2.10 -12.58
N ASN A 376 -15.59 1.02 -12.15
CA ASN A 376 -16.15 -0.09 -11.36
C ASN A 376 -17.52 -0.55 -11.88
N ARG A 377 -17.56 -1.00 -13.16
CA ARG A 377 -18.82 -1.26 -13.88
C ARG A 377 -19.51 -2.54 -13.43
N GLU A 378 -18.78 -3.45 -12.79
CA GLU A 378 -19.27 -4.76 -12.37
C GLU A 378 -19.09 -4.96 -10.87
N PHE A 379 -20.13 -5.44 -10.22
CA PHE A 379 -20.11 -5.80 -8.80
C PHE A 379 -20.19 -7.31 -8.66
N ILE A 380 -19.46 -7.83 -7.69
CA ILE A 380 -19.53 -9.23 -7.28
C ILE A 380 -20.14 -9.30 -5.89
N THR A 381 -20.97 -10.31 -5.66
CA THR A 381 -21.51 -10.61 -4.35
C THR A 381 -21.44 -12.11 -4.10
N MET A 382 -21.48 -12.50 -2.83
CA MET A 382 -21.55 -13.89 -2.44
C MET A 382 -22.61 -14.01 -1.35
N VAL A 383 -23.52 -14.97 -1.53
CA VAL A 383 -24.55 -15.31 -0.56
C VAL A 383 -24.15 -16.61 0.12
N VAL A 384 -24.14 -16.60 1.46
CA VAL A 384 -23.72 -17.75 2.26
C VAL A 384 -24.94 -18.35 2.95
N TYR A 385 -25.18 -19.64 2.73
CA TYR A 385 -26.27 -20.41 3.32
C TYR A 385 -25.70 -21.43 4.33
N LYS A 386 -26.44 -21.71 5.40
CA LYS A 386 -25.94 -22.53 6.53
C LYS A 386 -26.03 -24.05 6.26
N THR A 387 -26.81 -24.50 5.28
CA THR A 387 -27.02 -25.94 4.98
C THR A 387 -27.80 -26.14 3.66
N ASP A 388 -27.36 -27.06 2.79
CA ASP A 388 -28.07 -27.56 1.59
C ASP A 388 -28.79 -26.52 0.71
N GLY A 389 -28.28 -25.29 0.64
CA GLY A 389 -28.81 -24.22 -0.20
C GLY A 389 -30.14 -23.60 0.27
N LYS A 390 -30.49 -23.70 1.57
CA LYS A 390 -31.66 -23.03 2.17
C LYS A 390 -31.28 -21.81 3.00
#